data_AF-A0A938RC12-F1
#
_entry.id   AF-A0A938RC12-F1
#
_cell.length_a   1.000
_cell.length_b   1.000
_cell.length_c   1.000
_cell.angle_alpha   90.00
_cell.angle_beta   90.00
_cell.angle_gamma   90.00
#
_symmetry.space_group_name_H-M   'P 1'
#
loop_
_entity.id
_entity.type
_entity.pdbx_description
1 polymer ?
#
loop_
_entity_poly.entity_id
_entity_poly.type
_entity_poly.pdbx_seq_one_letter_code
_entity_poly.pdbx_strand_id
1 'polypeptide(L)' 'MRWSEQLLFRERVHQQYPNLWSLKIVRKRFPFILKYLEDGEAVLEIGAFNRELGERIKKHRPRIQ' A
#
# COMPACT_ATOMS: atom_id res chain seq x y z
N MET A 1 -19.75 23.09 9.69
CA MET A 1 -19.74 22.52 8.32
C MET A 1 -20.74 21.38 8.29
N ARG A 2 -21.66 21.38 7.33
CA ARG A 2 -22.69 20.34 7.19
C ARG A 2 -22.13 19.16 6.40
N TRP A 3 -22.66 17.96 6.64
CA TRP A 3 -22.28 16.75 5.89
C TRP A 3 -22.45 16.89 4.38
N SER A 4 -23.52 17.57 3.94
CA SER A 4 -23.77 17.85 2.53
C SER A 4 -22.67 18.69 1.88
N GLU A 5 -22.10 19.65 2.60
CA GLU A 5 -21.00 20.50 2.10
C GLU A 5 -19.71 19.70 1.94
N GLN A 6 -19.42 18.76 2.85
CA GLN A 6 -18.26 17.88 2.77
C GLN A 6 -18.30 16.98 1.53
N LEU A 7 -19.46 16.40 1.22
CA LEU A 7 -19.65 15.59 0.01
C LEU A 7 -19.42 16.42 -1.25
N LEU A 8 -19.92 17.65 -1.26
CA LEU A 8 -19.78 18.56 -2.39
C LEU A 8 -18.31 18.95 -2.62
N PHE A 9 -17.53 19.16 -1.56
CA PHE A 9 -16.09 19.36 -1.67
C PHE A 9 -15.36 18.12 -2.17
N ARG A 10 -15.74 16.93 -1.71
CA ARG A 10 -15.16 15.66 -2.19
C ARG A 10 -15.38 15.48 -3.69
N GLU A 11 -16.58 15.73 -4.18
CA GLU A 11 -16.89 15.63 -5.62
C GLU A 11 -16.07 16.62 -6.45
N ARG A 12 -15.86 17.87 -5.96
CA ARG A 12 -14.98 18.84 -6.63
C ARG A 12 -13.54 18.34 -6.73
N VAL A 13 -13.01 17.74 -5.67
CA VAL A 13 -11.67 17.13 -5.69
C VAL A 13 -11.62 15.95 -6.67
N HIS A 14 -12.68 15.16 -6.78
CA HIS A 14 -12.77 14.06 -7.74
C HIS A 14 -12.72 14.56 -9.19
N GLN A 15 -13.46 15.62 -9.51
CA GLN A 15 -13.49 16.25 -10.83
C GLN A 15 -12.14 16.88 -11.21
N GLN A 16 -11.41 17.45 -10.23
CA GLN A 16 -10.12 18.07 -10.46
C GLN A 16 -8.99 17.06 -10.72
N TYR A 17 -9.07 15.87 -10.11
CA TYR A 17 -8.02 14.85 -10.19
C TYR A 17 -8.55 13.49 -10.67
N PRO A 18 -9.20 13.41 -11.85
CA PRO A 18 -9.87 12.19 -12.30
C PRO A 18 -8.90 11.00 -12.42
N ASN A 19 -7.67 11.27 -12.86
CA ASN A 19 -6.63 10.25 -13.00
C ASN A 19 -6.27 9.61 -11.65
N LEU A 20 -6.18 10.41 -10.57
CA LEU A 20 -5.88 9.91 -9.22
C LEU A 20 -7.01 9.01 -8.71
N TRP A 21 -8.26 9.42 -8.90
CA TRP A 21 -9.42 8.65 -8.44
C TRP A 21 -9.73 7.42 -9.31
N SER A 22 -9.25 7.40 -10.55
CA SER A 22 -9.32 6.22 -11.43
C SER A 22 -8.27 5.15 -11.11
N LEU A 23 -7.31 5.41 -10.21
CA LEU A 23 -6.26 4.46 -9.87
C LEU A 23 -6.84 3.17 -9.32
N LYS A 24 -6.40 2.05 -9.90
CA LYS A 24 -6.74 0.71 -9.40
C LYS A 24 -6.03 0.48 -8.07
N ILE A 25 -6.80 0.41 -6.99
CA ILE A 25 -6.27 0.06 -5.67
C ILE A 25 -5.86 -1.41 -5.68
N VAL A 26 -4.57 -1.68 -5.49
CA VAL A 26 -4.06 -3.03 -5.31
C VAL A 26 -4.52 -3.56 -3.95
N ARG A 27 -5.58 -4.38 -3.97
CA ARG A 27 -6.19 -4.96 -2.76
C ARG A 27 -5.26 -5.94 -2.03
N LYS A 28 -4.34 -6.59 -2.74
CA LYS A 28 -3.40 -7.58 -2.18
C LYS A 28 -1.97 -7.07 -2.35
N ARG A 29 -1.46 -6.37 -1.33
CA ARG A 29 -0.11 -5.77 -1.36
C ARG A 29 1.00 -6.82 -1.28
N PHE A 30 0.80 -7.90 -0.53
CA PHE A 30 1.84 -8.91 -0.29
C PHE A 30 2.35 -9.61 -1.57
N PRO A 31 1.50 -10.10 -2.49
CA PRO A 31 1.98 -10.63 -3.79
C PRO A 31 2.73 -9.59 -4.63
N PHE A 32 2.33 -8.32 -4.54
CA PHE A 32 3.02 -7.24 -5.26
C PHE A 32 4.42 -7.01 -4.69
N ILE A 33 4.57 -7.01 -3.36
CA ILE A 33 5.88 -6.93 -2.70
C ILE A 33 6.77 -8.09 -3.16
N LEU A 34 6.28 -9.35 -3.08
CA LEU A 34 7.06 -10.52 -3.48
C LEU A 34 7.42 -10.56 -4.98
N LYS A 35 6.67 -9.85 -5.83
CA LYS A 35 6.95 -9.75 -7.27
C LYS A 35 8.24 -8.97 -7.54
N TYR A 36 8.53 -7.97 -6.72
CA TYR A 36 9.68 -7.07 -6.91
C TYR A 36 10.79 -7.24 -5.88
N LEU A 37 10.60 -8.15 -4.92
CA LEU A 37 11.56 -8.44 -3.88
C LEU A 37 12.32 -9.72 -4.22
N GLU A 38 13.62 -9.56 -4.44
CA GLU A 38 14.54 -10.66 -4.70
C GLU A 38 15.04 -11.28 -3.39
N ASP A 39 15.34 -12.58 -3.45
CA ASP A 39 15.84 -13.30 -2.28
C ASP A 39 17.32 -12.98 -2.08
N GLY A 40 17.67 -12.38 -0.94
CA GLY A 40 19.02 -11.86 -0.66
C GLY A 40 19.10 -10.34 -0.54
N GLU A 41 18.04 -9.62 -0.91
CA GLU A 41 17.98 -8.16 -0.72
C GLU A 41 17.86 -7.79 0.76
N ALA A 42 18.35 -6.60 1.11
CA ALA A 42 18.19 -6.03 2.45
C ALA A 42 16.83 -5.32 2.55
N VAL A 43 16.05 -5.61 3.61
CA VAL A 43 14.70 -5.06 3.80
C VAL A 43 14.58 -4.34 5.13
N LEU A 44 14.19 -3.06 5.07
CA LEU A 44 13.82 -2.28 6.24
C LEU A 44 12.29 -2.15 6.37
N GLU A 45 11.72 -2.75 7.42
CA GLU A 45 10.30 -2.59 7.75
C GLU A 45 10.11 -1.38 8.69
N ILE A 46 9.56 -0.28 8.16
CA ILE A 46 9.28 0.93 8.94
C ILE A 46 7.91 0.78 9.64
N GLY A 47 7.84 1.11 10.94
CA GLY A 47 6.61 0.98 11.72
C GLY A 47 6.24 -0.46 12.08
N ALA A 48 7.24 -1.35 12.14
CA ALA A 48 7.12 -2.78 12.34
C ALA A 48 6.79 -3.20 13.79
N PHE A 49 5.68 -2.72 14.36
CA PHE A 49 5.32 -3.02 15.75
C PHE A 49 5.17 -4.54 15.98
N ASN A 50 4.39 -5.24 15.14
CA ASN A 50 4.18 -6.68 15.25
C ASN A 50 5.08 -7.53 14.33
N ARG A 51 5.83 -6.90 13.41
CA ARG A 51 6.77 -7.53 12.46
C ARG A 51 6.17 -8.69 11.62
N GLU A 52 4.85 -8.78 11.53
CA GLU A 52 4.17 -9.88 10.84
C GLU A 52 4.49 -9.88 9.34
N LEU A 53 4.69 -8.69 8.75
CA LEU A 53 5.04 -8.57 7.35
C LEU A 53 6.44 -9.12 7.08
N GLY A 54 7.43 -8.75 7.89
CA GLY A 54 8.79 -9.27 7.81
C GLY A 54 8.84 -10.79 7.95
N GLU A 55 8.16 -11.37 8.95
CA GLU A 55 8.13 -12.83 9.13
C GLU A 55 7.45 -13.54 7.95
N ARG A 56 6.38 -12.96 7.42
CA ARG A 56 5.71 -13.50 6.24
C ARG A 56 6.58 -13.42 4.99
N ILE A 57 7.38 -12.36 4.84
CA ILE A 57 8.36 -12.19 3.76
C ILE A 57 9.44 -13.26 3.86
N LYS A 58 10.06 -13.44 5.04
CA LYS A 58 11.12 -14.45 5.29
C LYS A 58 10.66 -15.87 4.96
N LYS A 59 9.39 -16.20 5.21
CA LYS A 59 8.82 -17.50 4.80
C LYS A 59 8.88 -17.76 3.29
N HIS A 60 8.81 -16.73 2.45
CA HIS A 60 8.82 -16.84 0.98
C HIS A 60 10.18 -16.49 0.36
N ARG A 61 11.03 -15.79 1.09
CA ARG A 61 12.34 -15.28 0.67
C ARG A 61 13.30 -15.39 1.86
N PRO A 62 13.84 -16.60 2.10
CA PRO A 62 14.55 -16.93 3.34
C PRO A 62 15.93 -16.28 3.48
N ARG A 63 16.50 -15.75 2.38
CA ARG A 63 17.84 -15.13 2.39
C ARG A 63 17.80 -13.61 2.50
N ILE A 64 16.62 -13.01 2.65
CA ILE A 64 16.49 -11.57 2.91
C ILE A 64 17.21 -11.20 4.20
N GLN A 65 17.92 -10.07 4.14
CA GLN A 65 18.70 -9.51 5.24
C GLN A 65 17.93 -8.40 5.97
#